data_AF-A0A963A984-F1
#
_entry.id   AF-A0A963A984-F1
#
_cell.length_a   1.000
_cell.length_b   1.000
_cell.length_c   1.000
_cell.angle_alpha   90.00
_cell.angle_beta   90.00
_cell.angle_gamma   90.00
#
_symmetry.space_group_name_H-M   'P 1'
#
loop_
_entity.id
_entity.type
_entity.pdbx_description
1 polymer ?
#
loop_
_entity_poly.entity_id
_entity_poly.type
_entity_poly.pdbx_seq_one_letter_code
_entity_poly.pdbx_strand_id
1 'polypeptide(L)'
;QTGAPAITDLEQSLDPDSPVVVINAATGEQHLVFAELDANTDDPAEQSFIVRPMVQFERGQRYIVALRNMRDADGELIAAPEVFAAFRDDTLTDNDAIENRRAAMEDIFSVLGDAGVAREDLYLAWDFTVASVSNITGRVLHIRDDAFASLGNAAPDFTVEEVVDYAPCAESGCEEGQDEYKSRTITGTFQVPNYLASDEGGPGSAFYYATPDDGLPDRMGGDNFFTAKFYCSVARSVAEDFDAPPKAIARPSLYGHGLLGSGSEALRGTGANINIMANDHQMLFCGTDWSGFSSEDVGYATQVLQDFSLLPAFFDRQQQGLLNFMYLARLLKHEDGLGSDPAFQAGGVPVFDNSNVYYDGNSQGGILGGALMGVIQDVTRGVLGVPGMSYSMLLRRSIDFATYSLFFTGSSTGDTGGGYPSVKDQTFLLSMAQMLWDRAESSGYVYHIQDHPLPDTPAHAVLLHVAYGDHQVSMWTAEFMARTIGAKLRIPAVEADRHPDTNSYVALEPVPAGDFTGSVLVIWDNGPVGAGAADGGTAAPPITNLPPFEPDYGADPHSLPRKDPNAQAQKSFFLMPAGQGMFVDTCDPSLPCTTDGYVPGGG
;
A
#
# COMPACT_ATOMS: atom_id res chain seq x y z
N GLN A 1 25.53 10.10 -18.21
CA GLN A 1 26.74 9.59 -17.48
C GLN A 1 26.93 10.28 -16.12
N THR A 2 25.92 10.95 -15.57
CA THR A 2 26.04 11.76 -14.35
C THR A 2 26.51 11.00 -13.11
N GLY A 3 26.22 9.70 -13.01
CA GLY A 3 26.40 8.95 -11.75
C GLY A 3 25.32 9.31 -10.72
N ALA A 4 24.07 9.50 -11.18
CA ALA A 4 22.95 9.76 -10.30
C ALA A 4 22.70 8.55 -9.37
N PRO A 5 22.28 8.77 -8.11
CA PRO A 5 21.92 7.71 -7.17
C PRO A 5 20.94 6.73 -7.80
N ALA A 6 21.35 5.48 -7.96
CA ALA A 6 20.54 4.45 -8.58
C ALA A 6 19.62 3.80 -7.54
N ILE A 7 18.53 3.16 -7.98
CA ILE A 7 17.67 2.38 -7.06
C ILE A 7 18.45 1.27 -6.35
N THR A 8 19.52 0.76 -7.00
CA THR A 8 20.42 -0.26 -6.47
C THR A 8 21.50 0.28 -5.52
N ASP A 9 21.61 1.61 -5.35
CA ASP A 9 22.59 2.23 -4.46
C ASP A 9 22.03 3.54 -3.90
N LEU A 10 21.05 3.39 -3.00
CA LEU A 10 20.35 4.53 -2.42
C LEU A 10 21.25 5.40 -1.54
N GLU A 11 22.26 4.82 -0.87
CA GLU A 11 23.19 5.56 0.00
C GLU A 11 24.01 6.59 -0.78
N GLN A 12 24.21 6.39 -2.09
CA GLN A 12 24.84 7.37 -2.96
C GLN A 12 24.13 8.74 -2.93
N SER A 13 22.85 8.81 -2.57
CA SER A 13 22.16 10.10 -2.39
C SER A 13 22.60 10.90 -1.16
N LEU A 14 23.26 10.23 -0.21
CA LEU A 14 23.79 10.81 1.03
C LEU A 14 25.29 11.14 0.93
N ASP A 15 25.92 10.87 -0.22
CA ASP A 15 27.32 11.19 -0.44
C ASP A 15 27.52 12.71 -0.61
N PRO A 16 28.60 13.29 -0.06
CA PRO A 16 28.90 14.72 -0.18
C PRO A 16 28.99 15.22 -1.63
N ASP A 17 29.39 14.36 -2.58
CA ASP A 17 29.54 14.64 -4.00
C ASP A 17 28.39 14.10 -4.88
N SER A 18 27.30 13.61 -4.26
CA SER A 18 26.13 13.11 -4.98
C SER A 18 25.58 14.13 -5.98
N PRO A 19 25.41 13.81 -7.27
CA PRO A 19 24.97 14.77 -8.26
C PRO A 19 23.46 15.07 -8.18
N VAL A 20 22.69 14.27 -7.43
CA VAL A 20 21.27 14.50 -7.16
C VAL A 20 21.10 14.56 -5.66
N VAL A 21 20.87 15.76 -5.14
CA VAL A 21 20.73 16.00 -3.70
C VAL A 21 19.31 16.48 -3.42
N VAL A 22 18.69 15.93 -2.38
CA VAL A 22 17.47 16.49 -1.80
C VAL A 22 17.74 16.76 -0.33
N ILE A 23 17.50 17.98 0.15
CA ILE A 23 17.70 18.35 1.55
C ILE A 23 16.43 18.88 2.19
N ASN A 24 16.25 18.63 3.49
CA ASN A 24 15.31 19.39 4.31
C ASN A 24 15.89 20.80 4.49
N ALA A 25 15.16 21.82 4.03
CA ALA A 25 15.66 23.20 4.01
C ALA A 25 15.88 23.79 5.41
N ALA A 26 15.22 23.25 6.44
CA ALA A 26 15.35 23.73 7.81
C ALA A 26 16.57 23.13 8.54
N THR A 27 16.93 21.88 8.24
CA THR A 27 18.01 21.16 8.93
C THR A 27 19.28 21.04 8.10
N GLY A 28 19.19 21.15 6.77
CA GLY A 28 20.28 20.87 5.84
C GLY A 28 20.56 19.38 5.64
N GLU A 29 19.80 18.49 6.30
CA GLU A 29 19.99 17.04 6.20
C GLU A 29 19.57 16.53 4.82
N GLN A 30 20.44 15.71 4.22
CA GLN A 30 20.16 15.02 2.96
C GLN A 30 19.11 13.93 3.15
N HIS A 31 18.26 13.77 2.15
CA HIS A 31 17.16 12.85 2.13
C HIS A 31 17.47 11.67 1.21
N LEU A 32 17.12 10.46 1.64
CA LEU A 32 17.36 9.24 0.86
C LEU A 32 16.48 9.25 -0.40
N VAL A 33 17.12 9.34 -1.57
CA VAL A 33 16.45 9.37 -2.88
C VAL A 33 17.19 8.48 -3.87
N PHE A 34 16.51 8.10 -4.95
CA PHE A 34 17.17 7.69 -6.18
C PHE A 34 16.67 8.52 -7.35
N ALA A 35 17.40 8.46 -8.45
CA ALA A 35 16.96 9.02 -9.71
C ALA A 35 17.04 8.00 -10.84
N GLU A 36 16.09 8.09 -11.77
CA GLU A 36 16.00 7.21 -12.91
C GLU A 36 15.56 7.97 -14.17
N LEU A 37 15.96 7.46 -15.33
CA LEU A 37 15.37 7.86 -16.59
C LEU A 37 14.17 6.96 -16.89
N ASP A 38 13.13 7.55 -17.45
CA ASP A 38 11.92 6.82 -17.80
C ASP A 38 12.17 5.81 -18.93
N ALA A 39 12.18 4.53 -18.59
CA ALA A 39 12.45 3.43 -19.51
C ALA A 39 11.23 2.99 -20.34
N ASN A 40 10.11 3.73 -20.26
CA ASN A 40 8.92 3.47 -21.08
C ASN A 40 9.01 4.09 -22.49
N THR A 41 10.13 4.75 -22.80
CA THR A 41 10.43 5.30 -24.13
C THR A 41 11.94 5.38 -24.33
N ASP A 42 12.38 5.15 -25.56
CA ASP A 42 13.75 5.41 -26.01
C ASP A 42 13.89 6.77 -26.71
N ASP A 43 12.79 7.52 -26.89
CA ASP A 43 12.81 8.87 -27.46
C ASP A 43 13.26 9.88 -26.39
N PRO A 44 14.44 10.53 -26.55
CA PRO A 44 14.92 11.51 -25.57
C PRO A 44 13.99 12.71 -25.36
N ALA A 45 13.10 13.02 -26.31
CA ALA A 45 12.12 14.11 -26.17
C ALA A 45 10.93 13.74 -25.27
N GLU A 46 10.69 12.44 -25.07
CA GLU A 46 9.62 11.88 -24.25
C GLU A 46 10.15 11.30 -22.93
N GLN A 47 11.46 11.07 -22.82
CA GLN A 47 12.08 10.50 -21.64
C GLN A 47 12.21 11.54 -20.52
N SER A 48 11.61 11.23 -19.36
CA SER A 48 11.69 12.08 -18.17
C SER A 48 12.81 11.62 -17.22
N PHE A 49 13.44 12.57 -16.55
CA PHE A 49 14.31 12.31 -15.40
C PHE A 49 13.48 12.40 -14.11
N ILE A 50 13.44 11.33 -13.33
CA ILE A 50 12.55 11.17 -12.18
C ILE A 50 13.41 11.06 -10.92
N VAL A 51 13.12 11.86 -9.90
CA VAL A 51 13.73 11.74 -8.57
C VAL A 51 12.67 11.20 -7.60
N ARG A 52 13.00 10.14 -6.87
CA ARG A 52 12.05 9.43 -5.99
C ARG A 52 12.60 9.32 -4.57
N PRO A 53 11.82 9.74 -3.55
CA PRO A 53 12.18 9.49 -2.17
C PRO A 53 12.02 8.02 -1.80
N MET A 54 12.89 7.51 -0.92
CA MET A 54 12.81 6.16 -0.36
C MET A 54 12.50 6.15 1.15
N VAL A 55 12.19 7.32 1.69
CA VAL A 55 11.55 7.57 3.00
C VAL A 55 10.60 8.74 2.82
N GLN A 56 9.44 8.78 3.46
CA GLN A 56 8.53 9.91 3.25
C GLN A 56 9.17 11.20 3.76
N PHE A 57 8.91 12.29 3.04
CA PHE A 57 9.27 13.61 3.52
C PHE A 57 8.44 14.00 4.74
N GLU A 58 9.00 14.81 5.62
CA GLU A 58 8.30 15.34 6.78
C GLU A 58 7.14 16.26 6.35
N ARG A 59 5.96 16.02 6.92
CA ARG A 59 4.75 16.75 6.59
C ARG A 59 4.88 18.24 6.93
N GLY A 60 4.49 19.12 6.01
CA GLY A 60 4.56 20.58 6.20
C GLY A 60 5.96 21.20 6.10
N GLN A 61 7.01 20.41 5.89
CA GLN A 61 8.38 20.91 5.74
C GLN A 61 8.69 21.30 4.30
N ARG A 62 9.69 22.18 4.15
CA ARG A 62 10.24 22.60 2.85
C ARG A 62 11.48 21.77 2.52
N TYR A 63 11.53 21.27 1.29
CA TYR A 63 12.67 20.54 0.76
C TYR A 63 13.23 21.24 -0.47
N ILE A 64 14.54 21.12 -0.68
CA ILE A 64 15.25 21.64 -1.85
C ILE A 64 15.84 20.47 -2.62
N VAL A 65 15.59 20.41 -3.92
CA VAL A 65 16.28 19.52 -4.86
C VAL A 65 17.39 20.29 -5.55
N ALA A 66 18.58 19.71 -5.63
CA ALA A 66 19.73 20.24 -6.34
C ALA A 66 20.33 19.18 -7.27
N LEU A 67 20.47 19.54 -8.54
CA LEU A 67 21.17 18.77 -9.55
C LEU A 67 22.52 19.41 -9.81
N ARG A 68 23.60 18.65 -9.64
CA ARG A 68 24.99 19.12 -9.78
C ARG A 68 25.71 18.40 -10.90
N ASN A 69 26.57 19.11 -11.61
CA ASN A 69 27.53 18.51 -12.55
C ASN A 69 26.92 17.47 -13.51
N MET A 70 25.70 17.75 -14.00
CA MET A 70 24.96 16.83 -14.86
C MET A 70 25.75 16.55 -16.14
N ARG A 71 25.74 15.29 -16.59
CA ARG A 71 26.50 14.84 -17.77
C ARG A 71 25.63 14.12 -18.78
N ASP A 72 25.90 14.38 -20.06
CA ASP A 72 25.23 13.73 -21.18
C ASP A 72 25.67 12.26 -21.37
N ALA A 73 25.32 11.67 -22.52
CA ALA A 73 25.66 10.29 -22.86
C ALA A 73 27.16 10.08 -23.14
N ASP A 74 27.86 11.12 -23.60
CA ASP A 74 29.29 11.11 -23.91
C ASP A 74 30.16 11.43 -22.67
N GLY A 75 29.53 11.88 -21.58
CA GLY A 75 30.20 12.21 -20.33
C GLY A 75 30.56 13.69 -20.22
N GLU A 76 30.16 14.52 -21.18
CA GLU A 76 30.41 15.96 -21.16
C GLU A 76 29.45 16.66 -20.19
N LEU A 77 29.93 17.73 -19.56
CA LEU A 77 29.12 18.52 -18.64
C LEU A 77 28.02 19.26 -19.42
N ILE A 78 26.79 19.12 -18.93
CA ILE A 78 25.63 19.84 -19.46
C ILE A 78 25.63 21.24 -18.83
N ALA A 79 25.62 22.28 -19.66
CA ALA A 79 25.47 23.64 -19.18
C ALA A 79 24.11 23.83 -18.48
N ALA A 80 24.10 24.56 -17.37
CA ALA A 80 22.87 24.96 -16.69
C ALA A 80 21.92 25.70 -17.66
N PRO A 81 20.59 25.49 -17.56
CA PRO A 81 19.63 26.23 -18.38
C PRO A 81 19.79 27.74 -18.21
N GLU A 82 19.70 28.50 -19.30
CA GLU A 82 20.07 29.94 -19.36
C GLU A 82 19.45 30.79 -18.24
N VAL A 83 18.15 30.60 -17.96
CA VAL A 83 17.45 31.34 -16.90
C VAL A 83 17.99 30.96 -15.50
N PHE A 84 18.26 29.68 -15.27
CA PHE A 84 18.83 29.22 -14.00
C PHE A 84 20.28 29.70 -13.85
N ALA A 85 21.07 29.66 -14.92
CA ALA A 85 22.42 30.21 -14.94
C ALA A 85 22.44 31.71 -14.60
N ALA A 86 21.47 32.50 -15.07
CA ALA A 86 21.36 33.91 -14.70
C ALA A 86 21.10 34.12 -13.20
N PHE A 87 20.34 33.23 -12.55
CA PHE A 87 20.24 33.22 -11.09
C PHE A 87 21.55 32.78 -10.45
N ARG A 88 22.08 31.62 -10.84
CA ARG A 88 23.30 31.02 -10.26
C ARG A 88 24.53 31.93 -10.38
N ASP A 89 24.66 32.67 -11.47
CA ASP A 89 25.86 33.47 -11.77
C ASP A 89 25.66 34.96 -11.46
N ASP A 90 24.58 35.31 -10.75
CA ASP A 90 24.19 36.68 -10.38
C ASP A 90 24.16 37.66 -11.57
N THR A 91 23.69 37.16 -12.73
CA THR A 91 23.54 37.96 -13.94
C THR A 91 22.17 38.61 -13.96
N LEU A 92 22.11 39.94 -13.83
CA LEU A 92 20.88 40.71 -13.94
C LEU A 92 20.29 40.61 -15.36
N THR A 93 18.97 40.46 -15.43
CA THR A 93 18.19 40.45 -16.66
C THR A 93 17.28 41.67 -16.73
N ASP A 94 16.76 41.94 -17.92
CA ASP A 94 15.70 42.94 -18.15
C ASP A 94 14.28 42.34 -18.06
N ASN A 95 14.17 41.08 -17.62
CA ASN A 95 12.91 40.37 -17.50
C ASN A 95 12.39 40.41 -16.06
N ASP A 96 11.32 41.18 -15.84
CA ASP A 96 10.71 41.33 -14.51
C ASP A 96 10.32 40.00 -13.86
N ALA A 97 9.87 38.99 -14.62
CA ALA A 97 9.49 37.69 -14.05
C ALA A 97 10.70 36.93 -13.49
N ILE A 98 11.86 37.05 -14.13
CA ILE A 98 13.12 36.47 -13.65
C ILE A 98 13.55 37.24 -12.39
N GLU A 99 13.65 38.57 -12.47
CA GLU A 99 14.12 39.39 -11.34
C GLU A 99 13.23 39.28 -10.09
N ASN A 100 11.91 39.11 -10.27
CA ASN A 100 10.98 38.87 -9.16
C ASN A 100 11.22 37.52 -8.44
N ARG A 101 11.80 36.51 -9.10
CA ARG A 101 12.12 35.20 -8.49
C ARG A 101 13.51 35.16 -7.85
N ARG A 102 14.39 36.12 -8.17
CA ARG A 102 15.81 36.13 -7.75
C ARG A 102 15.98 35.98 -6.24
N ALA A 103 15.26 36.76 -5.43
CA ALA A 103 15.37 36.70 -3.97
C ALA A 103 15.11 35.29 -3.41
N ALA A 104 14.12 34.59 -3.95
CA ALA A 104 13.82 33.22 -3.54
C ALA A 104 14.81 32.19 -4.10
N MET A 105 15.53 32.49 -5.18
CA MET A 105 16.67 31.66 -5.62
C MET A 105 17.92 31.88 -4.76
N GLU A 106 18.20 33.12 -4.38
CA GLU A 106 19.30 33.44 -3.46
C GLU A 106 19.12 32.75 -2.10
N ASP A 107 17.88 32.66 -1.62
CA ASP A 107 17.54 31.87 -0.43
C ASP A 107 17.88 30.37 -0.61
N ILE A 108 17.49 29.76 -1.75
CA ILE A 108 17.85 28.37 -2.07
C ILE A 108 19.37 28.18 -2.12
N PHE A 109 20.11 29.09 -2.77
CA PHE A 109 21.56 29.00 -2.87
C PHE A 109 22.25 29.16 -1.51
N SER A 110 21.73 30.03 -0.63
CA SER A 110 22.26 30.19 0.72
C SER A 110 22.08 28.90 1.52
N VAL A 111 20.88 28.32 1.53
CA VAL A 111 20.58 27.09 2.26
C VAL A 111 21.41 25.91 1.73
N LEU A 112 21.54 25.78 0.40
CA LEU A 112 22.39 24.77 -0.21
C LEU A 112 23.86 24.97 0.14
N GLY A 113 24.36 26.21 0.13
CA GLY A 113 25.73 26.54 0.51
C GLY A 113 26.03 26.17 1.97
N ASP A 114 25.10 26.46 2.89
CA ASP A 114 25.20 26.06 4.29
C ASP A 114 25.19 24.53 4.47
N ALA A 115 24.48 23.82 3.60
CA ALA A 115 24.47 22.35 3.52
C ALA A 115 25.67 21.76 2.74
N GLY A 116 26.64 22.58 2.32
CA GLY A 116 27.86 22.11 1.64
C GLY A 116 27.71 21.86 0.13
N VAL A 117 26.62 22.32 -0.49
CA VAL A 117 26.40 22.27 -1.93
C VAL A 117 26.84 23.59 -2.57
N ALA A 118 27.95 23.56 -3.31
CA ALA A 118 28.51 24.74 -3.96
C ALA A 118 27.59 25.26 -5.08
N ARG A 119 27.44 26.59 -5.15
CA ARG A 119 26.54 27.28 -6.08
C ARG A 119 26.98 27.07 -7.53
N GLU A 120 28.28 27.12 -7.79
CA GLU A 120 28.89 26.96 -9.12
C GLU A 120 28.69 25.58 -9.75
N ASP A 121 28.50 24.54 -8.93
CA ASP A 121 28.30 23.16 -9.39
C ASP A 121 26.87 22.90 -9.89
N LEU A 122 25.93 23.80 -9.58
CA LEU A 122 24.51 23.61 -9.84
C LEU A 122 24.21 23.67 -11.34
N TYR A 123 23.56 22.61 -11.82
CA TYR A 123 22.86 22.56 -13.10
C TYR A 123 21.44 23.13 -12.97
N LEU A 124 20.71 22.72 -11.92
CA LEU A 124 19.34 23.17 -11.61
C LEU A 124 19.06 22.98 -10.12
N ALA A 125 18.26 23.85 -9.51
CA ALA A 125 17.75 23.69 -8.16
C ALA A 125 16.35 24.30 -8.03
N TRP A 126 15.50 23.66 -7.23
CA TRP A 126 14.16 24.15 -6.91
C TRP A 126 13.74 23.65 -5.52
N ASP A 127 12.75 24.30 -4.95
CA ASP A 127 12.19 23.93 -3.66
C ASP A 127 10.70 23.60 -3.77
N PHE A 128 10.21 22.82 -2.82
CA PHE A 128 8.79 22.52 -2.66
C PHE A 128 8.43 22.36 -1.18
N THR A 129 7.15 22.50 -0.86
CA THR A 129 6.63 22.26 0.50
C THR A 129 5.75 21.03 0.48
N VAL A 130 5.99 20.12 1.42
CA VAL A 130 5.23 18.88 1.58
C VAL A 130 3.88 19.23 2.19
N ALA A 131 2.80 18.60 1.72
CA ALA A 131 1.47 18.80 2.28
C ALA A 131 1.45 18.54 3.80
N SER A 132 0.65 19.33 4.53
CA SER A 132 0.48 19.16 5.97
C SER A 132 -0.32 17.90 6.29
N VAL A 133 -0.20 17.39 7.52
CA VAL A 133 -1.01 16.27 8.03
C VAL A 133 -2.51 16.54 7.80
N SER A 134 -2.98 17.75 8.10
CA SER A 134 -4.38 18.15 7.92
C SER A 134 -4.83 18.13 6.46
N ASN A 135 -3.97 18.53 5.50
CA ASN A 135 -4.33 18.52 4.08
C ASN A 135 -4.55 17.09 3.53
N ILE A 136 -3.77 16.13 4.04
CA ILE A 136 -3.80 14.74 3.59
C ILE A 136 -4.92 13.97 4.29
N THR A 137 -4.95 14.04 5.62
CA THR A 137 -5.77 13.14 6.45
C THR A 137 -7.12 13.72 6.86
N GLY A 138 -7.29 15.05 6.73
CA GLY A 138 -8.41 15.77 7.34
C GLY A 138 -9.79 15.27 6.91
N ARG A 139 -9.96 14.83 5.66
CA ARG A 139 -11.25 14.30 5.16
C ARG A 139 -11.59 12.95 5.76
N VAL A 140 -10.66 12.00 5.76
CA VAL A 140 -10.87 10.67 6.37
C VAL A 140 -11.11 10.79 7.86
N LEU A 141 -10.35 11.63 8.57
CA LEU A 141 -10.57 11.87 10.00
C LEU A 141 -11.95 12.49 10.24
N HIS A 142 -12.35 13.47 9.43
CA HIS A 142 -13.67 14.08 9.56
C HIS A 142 -14.81 13.07 9.40
N ILE A 143 -14.83 12.30 8.29
CA ILE A 143 -15.91 11.33 8.05
C ILE A 143 -15.92 10.21 9.09
N ARG A 144 -14.74 9.80 9.58
CA ARG A 144 -14.61 8.80 10.64
C ARG A 144 -15.19 9.32 11.95
N ASP A 145 -14.72 10.48 12.39
CA ASP A 145 -15.06 11.03 13.70
C ASP A 145 -16.55 11.42 13.76
N ASP A 146 -17.10 12.03 12.69
CA ASP A 146 -18.53 12.33 12.59
C ASP A 146 -19.39 11.05 12.57
N ALA A 147 -18.96 10.03 11.81
CA ALA A 147 -19.68 8.76 11.72
C ALA A 147 -19.68 8.04 13.08
N PHE A 148 -18.54 7.93 13.77
CA PHE A 148 -18.49 7.27 15.07
C PHE A 148 -19.15 8.10 16.18
N ALA A 149 -19.13 9.43 16.10
CA ALA A 149 -19.90 10.29 17.01
C ALA A 149 -21.41 10.07 16.84
N SER A 150 -21.88 9.97 15.59
CA SER A 150 -23.28 9.68 15.26
C SER A 150 -23.71 8.28 15.71
N LEU A 151 -22.81 7.28 15.61
CA LEU A 151 -23.06 5.91 16.05
C LEU A 151 -23.07 5.78 17.59
N GLY A 152 -22.21 6.54 18.28
CA GLY A 152 -22.04 6.46 19.72
C GLY A 152 -21.56 5.08 20.17
N ASN A 153 -22.27 4.51 21.16
CA ASN A 153 -22.00 3.17 21.70
C ASN A 153 -22.85 2.07 21.06
N ALA A 154 -23.46 2.32 19.89
CA ALA A 154 -24.22 1.29 19.19
C ALA A 154 -23.32 0.45 18.26
N ALA A 155 -23.80 -0.75 17.89
CA ALA A 155 -23.32 -1.44 16.70
C ALA A 155 -23.98 -0.83 15.44
N PRO A 156 -23.31 -0.81 14.29
CA PRO A 156 -23.97 -0.52 13.01
C PRO A 156 -25.14 -1.46 12.77
N ASP A 157 -26.22 -0.96 12.16
CA ASP A 157 -27.33 -1.82 11.72
C ASP A 157 -26.82 -2.78 10.63
N PHE A 158 -27.10 -4.07 10.79
CA PHE A 158 -26.72 -5.11 9.82
C PHE A 158 -27.87 -6.08 9.56
N THR A 159 -27.82 -6.75 8.42
CA THR A 159 -28.73 -7.82 8.03
C THR A 159 -27.93 -8.99 7.50
N VAL A 160 -28.13 -10.17 8.09
CA VAL A 160 -27.66 -11.43 7.50
C VAL A 160 -28.60 -11.79 6.36
N GLU A 161 -28.06 -11.95 5.15
CA GLU A 161 -28.83 -12.24 3.94
C GLU A 161 -28.73 -13.72 3.56
N GLU A 162 -27.55 -14.32 3.75
CA GLU A 162 -27.30 -15.71 3.39
C GLU A 162 -26.41 -16.40 4.42
N VAL A 163 -26.79 -17.63 4.76
CA VAL A 163 -25.98 -18.57 5.54
C VAL A 163 -25.90 -19.87 4.74
N VAL A 164 -24.68 -20.29 4.40
CA VAL A 164 -24.44 -21.55 3.68
C VAL A 164 -23.60 -22.46 4.56
N ASP A 165 -24.15 -23.61 4.91
CA ASP A 165 -23.44 -24.68 5.63
C ASP A 165 -22.83 -25.68 4.64
N TYR A 166 -21.59 -26.10 4.93
CA TYR A 166 -20.83 -27.01 4.10
C TYR A 166 -20.59 -28.34 4.82
N ALA A 167 -20.91 -29.45 4.16
CA ALA A 167 -20.56 -30.78 4.64
C ALA A 167 -19.04 -31.05 4.47
N PRO A 168 -18.42 -31.87 5.33
CA PRO A 168 -17.02 -32.23 5.17
C PRO A 168 -16.81 -33.01 3.86
N CYS A 169 -15.65 -32.84 3.25
CA CYS A 169 -15.29 -33.58 2.05
C CYS A 169 -15.04 -35.06 2.36
N ALA A 170 -15.35 -35.92 1.39
CA ALA A 170 -14.94 -37.32 1.46
C ALA A 170 -13.46 -37.46 1.11
N GLU A 171 -12.86 -38.62 1.40
CA GLU A 171 -11.47 -38.93 1.00
C GLU A 171 -11.24 -38.80 -0.52
N SER A 172 -12.29 -38.95 -1.33
CA SER A 172 -12.25 -38.79 -2.78
C SER A 172 -12.24 -37.33 -3.26
N GLY A 173 -12.33 -36.36 -2.35
CA GLY A 173 -12.44 -34.93 -2.63
C GLY A 173 -13.81 -34.36 -2.27
N CYS A 174 -13.95 -33.04 -2.48
CA CYS A 174 -15.16 -32.28 -2.19
C CYS A 174 -16.15 -32.30 -3.36
N GLU A 175 -17.43 -32.52 -3.07
CA GLU A 175 -18.55 -32.32 -3.98
C GLU A 175 -19.21 -30.93 -3.78
N GLU A 176 -20.22 -30.60 -4.60
CA GLU A 176 -21.01 -29.38 -4.41
C GLU A 176 -21.66 -29.36 -3.02
N GLY A 177 -21.58 -28.23 -2.32
CA GLY A 177 -22.02 -28.12 -0.93
C GLY A 177 -21.06 -28.72 0.10
N GLN A 178 -19.86 -29.14 -0.30
CA GLN A 178 -18.78 -29.55 0.59
C GLN A 178 -17.59 -28.59 0.50
N ASP A 179 -16.84 -28.47 1.59
CA ASP A 179 -15.58 -27.72 1.65
C ASP A 179 -14.64 -28.35 2.67
N GLU A 180 -13.34 -28.40 2.37
CA GLU A 180 -12.33 -29.07 3.19
C GLU A 180 -12.00 -28.29 4.47
N TYR A 181 -12.09 -26.96 4.43
CA TYR A 181 -11.53 -26.07 5.47
C TYR A 181 -12.59 -25.26 6.19
N LYS A 182 -13.68 -24.87 5.51
CA LYS A 182 -14.77 -24.09 6.11
C LYS A 182 -16.04 -24.90 6.29
N SER A 183 -16.80 -24.58 7.34
CA SER A 183 -18.07 -25.20 7.68
C SER A 183 -19.26 -24.31 7.38
N ARG A 184 -19.09 -22.98 7.40
CA ARG A 184 -20.15 -22.03 7.12
C ARG A 184 -19.61 -20.76 6.46
N THR A 185 -20.34 -20.22 5.50
CA THR A 185 -20.19 -18.83 5.04
C THR A 185 -21.42 -18.02 5.40
N ILE A 186 -21.20 -16.75 5.72
CA ILE A 186 -22.24 -15.81 6.11
C ILE A 186 -22.04 -14.55 5.30
N THR A 187 -23.05 -14.13 4.55
CA THR A 187 -23.03 -12.89 3.78
C THR A 187 -24.22 -12.02 4.15
N GLY A 188 -24.04 -10.72 4.04
CA GLY A 188 -25.07 -9.76 4.40
C GLY A 188 -24.66 -8.34 4.14
N THR A 189 -25.45 -7.42 4.68
CA THR A 189 -25.28 -5.98 4.50
C THR A 189 -25.20 -5.25 5.84
N PHE A 190 -24.59 -4.07 5.84
CA PHE A 190 -24.54 -3.17 6.98
C PHE A 190 -24.55 -1.70 6.57
N GLN A 191 -25.09 -0.86 7.45
CA GLN A 191 -25.28 0.56 7.19
C GLN A 191 -24.09 1.39 7.70
N VAL A 192 -23.57 2.25 6.82
CA VAL A 192 -22.48 3.19 7.10
C VAL A 192 -22.93 4.60 6.71
N PRO A 193 -22.67 5.66 7.48
CA PRO A 193 -22.92 7.03 7.02
C PRO A 193 -22.30 7.30 5.63
N ASN A 194 -23.10 7.84 4.72
CA ASN A 194 -22.69 8.09 3.34
C ASN A 194 -22.34 9.57 3.12
N TYR A 195 -21.09 9.83 2.79
CA TYR A 195 -20.56 11.17 2.50
C TYR A 195 -20.42 11.44 1.00
N LEU A 196 -20.84 10.50 0.15
CA LEU A 196 -20.77 10.63 -1.30
C LEU A 196 -21.98 11.41 -1.83
N ALA A 197 -21.79 12.13 -2.93
CA ALA A 197 -22.80 12.92 -3.63
C ALA A 197 -23.75 12.05 -4.48
N SER A 198 -24.23 10.96 -3.88
CA SER A 198 -25.16 9.99 -4.46
C SER A 198 -25.85 9.23 -3.34
N ASP A 199 -27.15 8.98 -3.48
CA ASP A 199 -27.92 8.20 -2.51
C ASP A 199 -27.30 6.80 -2.30
N GLU A 200 -26.88 6.14 -3.38
CA GLU A 200 -26.29 4.79 -3.34
C GLU A 200 -24.77 4.77 -3.13
N GLY A 201 -24.07 5.90 -3.34
CA GLY A 201 -22.60 5.97 -3.24
C GLY A 201 -21.85 5.09 -4.24
N GLY A 202 -22.46 4.80 -5.40
CA GLY A 202 -21.88 3.95 -6.45
C GLY A 202 -20.62 4.53 -7.13
N PRO A 203 -19.98 3.75 -8.02
CA PRO A 203 -18.78 4.16 -8.74
C PRO A 203 -18.90 5.54 -9.40
N GLY A 204 -17.87 6.37 -9.26
CA GLY A 204 -17.82 7.74 -9.79
C GLY A 204 -18.54 8.81 -8.96
N SER A 205 -19.01 8.47 -7.75
CA SER A 205 -19.52 9.44 -6.79
C SER A 205 -18.37 10.14 -6.05
N ALA A 206 -18.28 11.45 -6.17
CA ALA A 206 -17.36 12.27 -5.35
C ALA A 206 -17.96 12.55 -3.96
N PHE A 207 -17.18 13.15 -3.06
CA PHE A 207 -17.72 13.62 -1.79
C PHE A 207 -18.78 14.71 -1.99
N TYR A 208 -19.80 14.70 -1.13
CA TYR A 208 -20.80 15.74 -1.03
C TYR A 208 -20.31 16.86 -0.11
N TYR A 209 -20.52 18.11 -0.51
CA TYR A 209 -20.21 19.29 0.29
C TYR A 209 -21.45 20.18 0.35
N ALA A 210 -22.10 20.25 1.51
CA ALA A 210 -23.26 21.12 1.74
C ALA A 210 -22.82 22.57 1.95
N THR A 211 -21.69 22.77 2.62
CA THR A 211 -21.04 24.07 2.76
C THR A 211 -19.95 24.21 1.71
N PRO A 212 -20.04 25.17 0.77
CA PRO A 212 -18.95 25.42 -0.16
C PRO A 212 -17.66 25.81 0.57
N ASP A 213 -16.53 25.29 0.10
CA ASP A 213 -15.16 25.72 0.42
C ASP A 213 -14.63 25.44 1.85
N ASP A 214 -15.30 24.64 2.69
CA ASP A 214 -14.71 24.18 3.96
C ASP A 214 -13.79 22.95 3.79
N GLY A 215 -13.95 22.22 2.68
CA GLY A 215 -13.14 21.06 2.32
C GLY A 215 -13.45 19.80 3.13
N LEU A 216 -14.54 19.79 3.90
CA LEU A 216 -14.97 18.68 4.75
C LEU A 216 -16.25 18.04 4.20
N PRO A 217 -16.27 16.73 3.89
CA PRO A 217 -17.44 16.07 3.33
C PRO A 217 -18.64 16.05 4.28
N ASP A 218 -19.83 16.33 3.75
CA ASP A 218 -21.11 16.26 4.46
C ASP A 218 -21.93 15.04 4.03
N ARG A 219 -22.98 14.73 4.80
CA ARG A 219 -23.99 13.74 4.40
C ARG A 219 -25.14 14.43 3.66
N MET A 220 -25.53 13.88 2.51
CA MET A 220 -26.76 14.33 1.82
C MET A 220 -27.96 14.21 2.77
N GLY A 221 -28.79 15.25 2.85
CA GLY A 221 -29.94 15.28 3.77
C GLY A 221 -29.62 15.31 5.27
N GLY A 222 -28.34 15.18 5.65
CA GLY A 222 -27.88 15.07 7.04
C GLY A 222 -27.94 13.65 7.62
N ASP A 223 -28.55 12.69 6.93
CA ASP A 223 -28.78 11.33 7.43
C ASP A 223 -28.62 10.23 6.38
N ASN A 224 -28.03 10.52 5.21
CA ASN A 224 -27.82 9.51 4.16
C ASN A 224 -26.91 8.34 4.63
N PHE A 225 -27.21 7.13 4.17
CA PHE A 225 -26.48 5.89 4.49
C PHE A 225 -26.07 5.13 3.24
N PHE A 226 -24.93 4.46 3.34
CA PHE A 226 -24.32 3.58 2.37
C PHE A 226 -24.55 2.15 2.86
N THR A 227 -25.09 1.30 1.99
CA THR A 227 -25.29 -0.12 2.29
C THR A 227 -24.08 -0.91 1.81
N ALA A 228 -23.15 -1.19 2.73
CA ALA A 228 -21.97 -2.01 2.47
C ALA A 228 -22.29 -3.51 2.64
N LYS A 229 -21.49 -4.38 2.02
CA LYS A 229 -21.62 -5.83 2.15
C LYS A 229 -20.54 -6.40 3.07
N PHE A 230 -20.87 -7.44 3.83
CA PHE A 230 -19.88 -8.24 4.54
C PHE A 230 -19.90 -9.70 4.08
N TYR A 231 -18.72 -10.32 4.10
CA TYR A 231 -18.49 -11.71 3.71
C TYR A 231 -17.63 -12.39 4.76
N CYS A 232 -18.19 -13.32 5.52
CA CYS A 232 -17.50 -14.00 6.61
C CYS A 232 -17.47 -15.52 6.40
N SER A 233 -16.41 -16.18 6.86
CA SER A 233 -16.26 -17.63 6.77
C SER A 233 -15.82 -18.26 8.08
N VAL A 234 -16.63 -19.19 8.62
CA VAL A 234 -16.32 -19.98 9.82
C VAL A 234 -15.56 -21.24 9.43
N ALA A 235 -14.38 -21.43 10.01
CA ALA A 235 -13.55 -22.60 9.75
C ALA A 235 -14.04 -23.87 10.46
N ARG A 236 -13.73 -25.05 9.90
CA ARG A 236 -14.09 -26.36 10.51
C ARG A 236 -13.42 -26.62 11.84
N SER A 237 -12.23 -26.08 12.05
CA SER A 237 -11.53 -26.14 13.33
C SER A 237 -12.24 -25.35 14.44
N VAL A 238 -13.13 -24.43 14.08
CA VAL A 238 -13.91 -23.58 14.99
C VAL A 238 -15.27 -24.22 15.28
N ALA A 239 -16.03 -24.58 14.25
CA ALA A 239 -17.33 -25.23 14.39
C ALA A 239 -17.64 -26.12 13.17
N GLU A 240 -18.42 -27.18 13.38
CA GLU A 240 -18.96 -28.03 12.29
C GLU A 240 -20.41 -28.43 12.54
N ASP A 241 -20.80 -28.54 13.80
CA ASP A 241 -22.18 -28.69 14.24
C ASP A 241 -22.58 -27.39 14.96
N PHE A 242 -23.51 -26.65 14.37
CA PHE A 242 -23.98 -25.36 14.90
C PHE A 242 -25.08 -25.52 15.97
N ASP A 243 -25.56 -26.75 16.23
CA ASP A 243 -26.42 -27.06 17.37
C ASP A 243 -25.60 -27.38 18.65
N ALA A 244 -24.28 -27.63 18.50
CA ALA A 244 -23.35 -27.87 19.59
C ALA A 244 -22.45 -26.64 19.84
N PRO A 245 -21.88 -26.48 21.06
CA PRO A 245 -20.90 -25.43 21.32
C PRO A 245 -19.69 -25.50 20.36
N PRO A 246 -19.04 -24.36 20.04
CA PRO A 246 -17.90 -24.34 19.14
C PRO A 246 -16.73 -25.15 19.72
N LYS A 247 -15.95 -25.77 18.83
CA LYS A 247 -14.73 -26.54 19.17
C LYS A 247 -13.61 -25.62 19.66
N ALA A 248 -13.55 -24.41 19.11
CA ALA A 248 -12.62 -23.37 19.46
C ALA A 248 -13.28 -22.00 19.26
N ILE A 249 -12.77 -20.98 19.95
CA ILE A 249 -13.20 -19.60 19.75
C ILE A 249 -12.21 -18.95 18.79
N ALA A 250 -12.70 -18.51 17.63
CA ALA A 250 -11.89 -17.89 16.62
C ALA A 250 -11.44 -16.48 17.02
N ARG A 251 -10.33 -16.04 16.43
CA ARG A 251 -9.90 -14.64 16.44
C ARG A 251 -10.42 -13.95 15.17
N PRO A 252 -11.20 -12.86 15.26
CA PRO A 252 -11.75 -12.20 14.08
C PRO A 252 -10.71 -11.28 13.42
N SER A 253 -10.62 -11.34 12.10
CA SER A 253 -9.79 -10.46 11.28
C SER A 253 -10.60 -9.90 10.12
N LEU A 254 -10.44 -8.61 9.87
CA LEU A 254 -10.79 -8.01 8.59
C LEU A 254 -9.92 -8.62 7.49
N TYR A 255 -10.49 -8.78 6.30
CA TYR A 255 -9.76 -9.18 5.10
C TYR A 255 -9.86 -8.14 3.98
N GLY A 256 -8.71 -7.59 3.58
CA GLY A 256 -8.59 -6.68 2.43
C GLY A 256 -8.35 -7.41 1.12
N HIS A 257 -9.25 -7.24 0.14
CA HIS A 257 -9.20 -7.93 -1.15
C HIS A 257 -8.16 -7.36 -2.13
N GLY A 258 -7.83 -8.12 -3.17
CA GLY A 258 -6.88 -7.76 -4.22
C GLY A 258 -7.37 -6.69 -5.20
N LEU A 259 -6.53 -6.35 -6.19
CA LEU A 259 -6.79 -5.26 -7.15
C LEU A 259 -8.13 -5.44 -7.87
N LEU A 260 -9.05 -4.47 -7.68
CA LEU A 260 -10.38 -4.47 -8.29
C LEU A 260 -11.17 -5.78 -8.04
N GLY A 261 -10.90 -6.41 -6.89
CA GLY A 261 -11.58 -7.61 -6.40
C GLY A 261 -12.85 -7.30 -5.62
N SER A 262 -13.21 -8.17 -4.68
CA SER A 262 -14.36 -7.97 -3.80
C SER A 262 -14.10 -8.55 -2.41
N GLY A 263 -14.79 -8.04 -1.40
CA GLY A 263 -14.82 -8.58 -0.05
C GLY A 263 -15.12 -10.08 0.01
N SER A 264 -15.77 -10.65 -1.02
CA SER A 264 -15.98 -12.10 -1.14
C SER A 264 -14.70 -12.94 -1.18
N GLU A 265 -13.55 -12.32 -1.46
CA GLU A 265 -12.25 -13.00 -1.35
C GLU A 265 -11.99 -13.54 0.07
N ALA A 266 -12.61 -12.95 1.11
CA ALA A 266 -12.56 -13.48 2.48
C ALA A 266 -13.11 -14.91 2.62
N LEU A 267 -13.90 -15.39 1.65
CA LEU A 267 -14.48 -16.74 1.66
C LEU A 267 -13.54 -17.83 1.08
N ARG A 268 -12.40 -17.43 0.51
CA ARG A 268 -11.44 -18.36 -0.12
C ARG A 268 -10.00 -17.85 -0.25
N GLY A 269 -9.79 -16.63 -0.72
CA GLY A 269 -8.50 -16.12 -1.19
C GLY A 269 -8.00 -16.80 -2.47
N THR A 270 -6.69 -16.74 -2.72
CA THR A 270 -6.02 -17.39 -3.86
C THR A 270 -5.67 -18.83 -3.51
N GLY A 271 -6.29 -19.81 -4.19
CA GLY A 271 -5.98 -21.23 -3.95
C GLY A 271 -6.35 -21.72 -2.55
N ALA A 272 -7.42 -21.17 -1.94
CA ALA A 272 -7.91 -21.51 -0.61
C ALA A 272 -7.02 -21.06 0.58
N ASN A 273 -5.99 -20.23 0.33
CA ASN A 273 -5.01 -19.84 1.36
C ASN A 273 -5.65 -19.20 2.61
N ILE A 274 -6.73 -18.43 2.45
CA ILE A 274 -7.44 -17.80 3.58
C ILE A 274 -8.22 -18.84 4.39
N ASN A 275 -8.80 -19.83 3.72
CA ASN A 275 -9.53 -20.90 4.42
C ASN A 275 -8.56 -21.84 5.16
N ILE A 276 -7.40 -22.14 4.56
CA ILE A 276 -6.33 -22.90 5.20
C ILE A 276 -5.85 -22.16 6.46
N MET A 277 -5.49 -20.88 6.33
CA MET A 277 -5.07 -20.06 7.47
C MET A 277 -6.16 -19.99 8.56
N ALA A 278 -7.44 -19.82 8.17
CA ALA A 278 -8.56 -19.80 9.10
C ALA A 278 -8.70 -21.12 9.86
N ASN A 279 -8.58 -22.24 9.15
CA ASN A 279 -8.69 -23.57 9.73
C ASN A 279 -7.50 -23.91 10.63
N ASP A 280 -6.28 -23.68 10.17
CA ASP A 280 -5.07 -24.09 10.88
C ASP A 280 -4.78 -23.20 12.10
N HIS A 281 -5.28 -21.96 12.09
CA HIS A 281 -4.99 -20.97 13.13
C HIS A 281 -6.22 -20.41 13.84
N GLN A 282 -7.41 -21.00 13.63
CA GLN A 282 -8.66 -20.62 14.29
C GLN A 282 -8.94 -19.11 14.10
N MET A 283 -8.93 -18.68 12.85
CA MET A 283 -9.27 -17.29 12.48
C MET A 283 -10.67 -17.25 11.90
N LEU A 284 -11.37 -16.13 12.09
CA LEU A 284 -12.59 -15.78 11.38
C LEU A 284 -12.27 -14.59 10.48
N PHE A 285 -12.23 -14.80 9.16
CA PHE A 285 -12.04 -13.70 8.21
C PHE A 285 -13.39 -13.12 7.78
N CYS A 286 -13.48 -11.79 7.80
CA CYS A 286 -14.61 -11.04 7.28
C CYS A 286 -14.11 -9.92 6.35
N GLY A 287 -14.61 -9.88 5.12
CA GLY A 287 -14.26 -8.86 4.13
C GLY A 287 -15.43 -7.94 3.80
N THR A 288 -15.12 -6.71 3.40
CA THR A 288 -16.02 -5.80 2.66
C THR A 288 -15.30 -5.29 1.41
N ASP A 289 -16.01 -4.61 0.53
CA ASP A 289 -15.41 -4.06 -0.68
C ASP A 289 -14.59 -2.80 -0.34
N TRP A 290 -13.40 -2.69 -0.93
CA TRP A 290 -12.70 -1.42 -1.07
C TRP A 290 -13.49 -0.54 -2.03
N SER A 291 -14.60 0.07 -1.60
CA SER A 291 -15.36 1.00 -2.43
C SER A 291 -14.41 2.05 -2.99
N GLY A 292 -14.34 2.22 -4.31
CA GLY A 292 -13.36 3.05 -5.01
C GLY A 292 -12.17 2.25 -5.57
N PHE A 293 -12.10 0.94 -5.33
CA PHE A 293 -11.10 0.00 -5.85
C PHE A 293 -11.60 -1.45 -5.86
N SER A 294 -12.92 -1.65 -5.96
CA SER A 294 -13.54 -2.97 -6.03
C SER A 294 -14.01 -3.29 -7.46
N SER A 295 -14.53 -4.50 -7.65
CA SER A 295 -14.93 -5.03 -8.96
C SER A 295 -16.01 -4.18 -9.65
N GLU A 296 -16.88 -3.51 -8.89
CA GLU A 296 -17.85 -2.55 -9.43
C GLU A 296 -17.19 -1.28 -9.99
N ASP A 297 -15.99 -0.92 -9.52
CA ASP A 297 -15.28 0.28 -9.94
C ASP A 297 -14.47 0.10 -11.23
N VAL A 298 -14.29 -1.14 -11.74
CA VAL A 298 -13.47 -1.44 -12.94
C VAL A 298 -13.83 -0.54 -14.12
N GLY A 299 -15.14 -0.36 -14.36
CA GLY A 299 -15.64 0.48 -15.44
C GLY A 299 -15.30 1.96 -15.27
N TYR A 300 -15.30 2.46 -14.03
CA TYR A 300 -14.95 3.85 -13.74
C TYR A 300 -13.43 4.07 -13.70
N ALA A 301 -12.66 3.14 -13.14
CA ALA A 301 -11.19 3.16 -13.16
C ALA A 301 -10.66 3.23 -14.60
N THR A 302 -11.29 2.48 -15.53
CA THR A 302 -10.96 2.53 -16.96
C THR A 302 -11.25 3.90 -17.59
N GLN A 303 -12.29 4.61 -17.15
CA GLN A 303 -12.60 5.97 -17.60
C GLN A 303 -11.60 6.99 -17.04
N VAL A 304 -11.24 6.87 -15.75
CA VAL A 304 -10.26 7.72 -15.08
C VAL A 304 -8.90 7.67 -15.78
N LEU A 305 -8.46 6.49 -16.24
CA LEU A 305 -7.21 6.37 -17.00
C LEU A 305 -7.26 7.08 -18.37
N GLN A 306 -8.45 7.28 -18.93
CA GLN A 306 -8.64 7.99 -20.19
C GLN A 306 -8.81 9.50 -20.00
N ASP A 307 -9.28 9.91 -18.82
CA ASP A 307 -9.49 11.30 -18.42
C ASP A 307 -9.21 11.48 -16.92
N PHE A 308 -8.00 11.94 -16.61
CA PHE A 308 -7.53 12.17 -15.24
C PHE A 308 -8.32 13.27 -14.51
N SER A 309 -9.16 14.06 -15.20
CA SER A 309 -10.05 15.00 -14.51
C SER A 309 -11.10 14.30 -13.63
N LEU A 310 -11.34 13.01 -13.87
CA LEU A 310 -12.27 12.16 -13.11
C LEU A 310 -11.65 11.57 -11.82
N LEU A 311 -10.33 11.70 -11.60
CA LEU A 311 -9.63 11.17 -10.43
C LEU A 311 -10.26 11.53 -9.07
N PRO A 312 -10.73 12.77 -8.82
CA PRO A 312 -11.23 13.14 -7.50
C PRO A 312 -12.34 12.21 -6.99
N ALA A 313 -13.32 11.88 -7.84
CA ALA A 313 -14.44 11.04 -7.43
C ALA A 313 -14.03 9.60 -7.09
N PHE A 314 -13.04 9.07 -7.81
CA PHE A 314 -12.52 7.73 -7.56
C PHE A 314 -11.89 7.63 -6.15
N PHE A 315 -11.15 8.65 -5.73
CA PHE A 315 -10.47 8.66 -4.42
C PHE A 315 -11.34 9.14 -3.25
N ASP A 316 -12.32 10.00 -3.51
CA ASP A 316 -13.34 10.31 -2.52
C ASP A 316 -14.13 9.04 -2.17
N ARG A 317 -14.48 8.23 -3.17
CA ARG A 317 -15.10 6.91 -2.94
C ARG A 317 -14.17 5.96 -2.17
N GLN A 318 -12.87 5.96 -2.49
CA GLN A 318 -11.87 5.17 -1.75
C GLN A 318 -11.85 5.49 -0.25
N GLN A 319 -11.96 6.76 0.13
CA GLN A 319 -12.02 7.19 1.53
C GLN A 319 -13.31 6.72 2.22
N GLN A 320 -14.46 6.72 1.53
CA GLN A 320 -15.68 6.06 2.04
C GLN A 320 -15.45 4.55 2.24
N GLY A 321 -14.69 3.90 1.35
CA GLY A 321 -14.26 2.50 1.51
C GLY A 321 -13.48 2.24 2.80
N LEU A 322 -12.56 3.14 3.18
CA LEU A 322 -11.86 3.04 4.48
C LEU A 322 -12.85 3.07 5.65
N LEU A 323 -13.85 3.97 5.61
CA LEU A 323 -14.88 4.06 6.65
C LEU A 323 -15.73 2.77 6.73
N ASN A 324 -16.06 2.18 5.58
CA ASN A 324 -16.80 0.91 5.52
C ASN A 324 -16.06 -0.22 6.26
N PHE A 325 -14.72 -0.31 6.09
CA PHE A 325 -13.89 -1.27 6.83
C PHE A 325 -13.88 -0.99 8.34
N MET A 326 -13.81 0.27 8.77
CA MET A 326 -13.87 0.64 10.19
C MET A 326 -15.20 0.24 10.84
N TYR A 327 -16.30 0.41 10.11
CA TYR A 327 -17.63 -0.01 10.57
C TYR A 327 -17.76 -1.54 10.65
N LEU A 328 -17.17 -2.28 9.71
CA LEU A 328 -17.09 -3.74 9.81
C LEU A 328 -16.26 -4.20 11.02
N ALA A 329 -15.16 -3.51 11.35
CA ALA A 329 -14.42 -3.79 12.59
C ALA A 329 -15.27 -3.53 13.84
N ARG A 330 -16.05 -2.44 13.87
CA ARG A 330 -16.99 -2.17 14.97
C ARG A 330 -18.02 -3.29 15.10
N LEU A 331 -18.55 -3.80 14.00
CA LEU A 331 -19.48 -4.93 13.97
C LEU A 331 -18.88 -6.22 14.51
N LEU A 332 -17.61 -6.49 14.26
CA LEU A 332 -16.91 -7.65 14.84
C LEU A 332 -16.64 -7.46 16.34
N LYS A 333 -16.40 -6.23 16.79
CA LYS A 333 -15.97 -5.95 18.17
C LYS A 333 -17.13 -5.74 19.16
N HIS A 334 -18.25 -5.22 18.69
CA HIS A 334 -19.37 -4.83 19.56
C HIS A 334 -20.13 -6.04 20.12
N GLU A 335 -20.73 -5.90 21.31
CA GLU A 335 -21.53 -6.96 21.94
C GLU A 335 -22.83 -7.25 21.17
N ASP A 336 -23.51 -6.20 20.71
CA ASP A 336 -24.67 -6.27 19.79
C ASP A 336 -24.28 -6.40 18.30
N GLY A 337 -23.00 -6.66 18.02
CA GLY A 337 -22.47 -6.82 16.67
C GLY A 337 -22.74 -8.21 16.07
N LEU A 338 -21.91 -8.64 15.12
CA LEU A 338 -22.08 -9.90 14.40
C LEU A 338 -22.15 -11.12 15.33
N GLY A 339 -21.41 -11.12 16.44
CA GLY A 339 -21.41 -12.23 17.40
C GLY A 339 -22.75 -12.44 18.13
N SER A 340 -23.64 -11.44 18.12
CA SER A 340 -24.96 -11.54 18.70
C SER A 340 -25.96 -12.29 17.80
N ASP A 341 -25.69 -12.38 16.50
CA ASP A 341 -26.58 -13.02 15.53
C ASP A 341 -26.42 -14.55 15.55
N PRO A 342 -27.51 -15.34 15.51
CA PRO A 342 -27.46 -16.79 15.48
C PRO A 342 -26.60 -17.39 14.35
N ALA A 343 -26.42 -16.68 13.22
CA ALA A 343 -25.56 -17.13 12.13
C ALA A 343 -24.10 -17.31 12.58
N PHE A 344 -23.64 -16.48 13.53
CA PHE A 344 -22.29 -16.48 14.10
C PHE A 344 -22.20 -17.24 15.44
N GLN A 345 -23.18 -18.08 15.76
CA GLN A 345 -23.20 -18.87 16.99
C GLN A 345 -23.28 -20.37 16.69
N ALA A 346 -22.62 -21.16 17.53
CA ALA A 346 -22.73 -22.61 17.58
C ALA A 346 -23.19 -23.01 18.99
N GLY A 347 -24.31 -23.73 19.11
CA GLY A 347 -24.91 -24.08 20.40
C GLY A 347 -25.27 -22.87 21.27
N GLY A 348 -25.59 -21.73 20.63
CA GLY A 348 -25.88 -20.45 21.30
C GLY A 348 -24.65 -19.71 21.85
N VAL A 349 -23.42 -20.15 21.49
CA VAL A 349 -22.17 -19.49 21.87
C VAL A 349 -21.53 -18.86 20.62
N PRO A 350 -21.08 -17.59 20.68
CA PRO A 350 -20.37 -16.96 19.56
C PRO A 350 -19.16 -17.80 19.12
N VAL A 351 -18.96 -17.92 17.80
CA VAL A 351 -17.84 -18.70 17.24
C VAL A 351 -16.50 -17.95 17.28
N PHE A 352 -16.49 -16.69 17.74
CA PHE A 352 -15.29 -15.85 17.80
C PHE A 352 -15.30 -14.95 19.04
N ASP A 353 -14.11 -14.47 19.42
CA ASP A 353 -13.91 -13.52 20.50
C ASP A 353 -13.97 -12.08 19.96
N ASN A 354 -14.90 -11.27 20.48
CA ASN A 354 -15.09 -9.88 20.06
C ASN A 354 -14.19 -8.88 20.82
N SER A 355 -13.30 -9.34 21.71
CA SER A 355 -12.43 -8.45 22.49
C SER A 355 -11.37 -7.73 21.65
N ASN A 356 -10.90 -8.36 20.57
CA ASN A 356 -9.87 -7.84 19.68
C ASN A 356 -10.22 -8.18 18.23
N VAL A 357 -10.02 -7.23 17.32
CA VAL A 357 -10.15 -7.42 15.87
C VAL A 357 -8.80 -7.13 15.22
N TYR A 358 -8.46 -7.92 14.19
CA TYR A 358 -7.21 -7.81 13.44
C TYR A 358 -7.45 -7.40 12.00
N TYR A 359 -6.36 -7.21 11.26
CA TYR A 359 -6.39 -6.98 9.82
C TYR A 359 -5.42 -7.93 9.09
N ASP A 360 -5.83 -8.49 7.96
CA ASP A 360 -4.94 -9.13 6.97
C ASP A 360 -5.40 -8.70 5.58
N GLY A 361 -4.49 -8.31 4.71
CA GLY A 361 -4.82 -7.97 3.33
C GLY A 361 -3.62 -8.25 2.44
N ASN A 362 -3.89 -8.69 1.21
CA ASN A 362 -2.83 -9.01 0.25
C ASN A 362 -2.93 -8.11 -0.99
N SER A 363 -1.78 -7.75 -1.58
CA SER A 363 -1.71 -6.93 -2.80
C SER A 363 -2.35 -5.56 -2.59
N GLN A 364 -3.38 -5.19 -3.34
CA GLN A 364 -4.23 -4.02 -3.09
C GLN A 364 -4.72 -3.95 -1.63
N GLY A 365 -5.05 -5.08 -1.00
CA GLY A 365 -5.36 -5.14 0.43
C GLY A 365 -4.15 -4.84 1.32
N GLY A 366 -2.93 -5.15 0.91
CA GLY A 366 -1.71 -4.68 1.59
C GLY A 366 -1.50 -3.17 1.42
N ILE A 367 -1.76 -2.65 0.21
CA ILE A 367 -1.58 -1.24 -0.15
C ILE A 367 -2.62 -0.34 0.53
N LEU A 368 -3.92 -0.67 0.48
CA LEU A 368 -4.95 0.10 1.19
C LEU A 368 -5.02 -0.27 2.67
N GLY A 369 -4.56 -1.47 3.03
CA GLY A 369 -4.40 -1.88 4.41
C GLY A 369 -3.46 -0.98 5.19
N GLY A 370 -2.34 -0.54 4.60
CA GLY A 370 -1.48 0.45 5.27
C GLY A 370 -2.14 1.82 5.45
N ALA A 371 -3.07 2.21 4.55
CA ALA A 371 -3.92 3.38 4.79
C ALA A 371 -4.87 3.16 5.97
N LEU A 372 -5.64 2.07 5.95
CA LEU A 372 -6.59 1.71 7.00
C LEU A 372 -5.91 1.62 8.37
N MET A 373 -4.77 0.94 8.46
CA MET A 373 -4.00 0.78 9.70
C MET A 373 -3.43 2.11 10.23
N GLY A 374 -3.37 3.18 9.43
CA GLY A 374 -3.01 4.51 9.91
C GLY A 374 -4.17 5.30 10.52
N VAL A 375 -5.43 4.84 10.39
CA VAL A 375 -6.64 5.60 10.79
C VAL A 375 -7.71 4.80 11.55
N ILE A 376 -7.71 3.47 11.50
CA ILE A 376 -8.71 2.63 12.16
C ILE A 376 -8.58 2.67 13.69
N GLN A 377 -9.71 2.63 14.40
CA GLN A 377 -9.74 2.74 15.87
C GLN A 377 -9.87 1.39 16.58
N ASP A 378 -10.51 0.42 15.94
CA ASP A 378 -10.93 -0.84 16.57
C ASP A 378 -9.96 -2.01 16.35
N VAL A 379 -8.87 -1.77 15.64
CA VAL A 379 -7.78 -2.71 15.34
C VAL A 379 -6.46 -2.11 15.84
N THR A 380 -5.51 -2.94 16.27
CA THR A 380 -4.15 -2.47 16.64
C THR A 380 -3.03 -3.25 15.97
N ARG A 381 -3.33 -4.38 15.33
CA ARG A 381 -2.36 -5.20 14.60
C ARG A 381 -2.91 -5.63 13.25
N GLY A 382 -2.04 -5.54 12.23
CA GLY A 382 -2.37 -5.94 10.87
C GLY A 382 -1.25 -6.68 10.16
N VAL A 383 -1.60 -7.50 9.18
CA VAL A 383 -0.66 -8.07 8.21
C VAL A 383 -0.89 -7.41 6.87
N LEU A 384 0.18 -6.88 6.29
CA LEU A 384 0.21 -6.32 4.94
C LEU A 384 0.97 -7.31 4.07
N GLY A 385 0.25 -8.15 3.34
CA GLY A 385 0.81 -9.14 2.43
C GLY A 385 1.07 -8.54 1.05
N VAL A 386 2.28 -8.77 0.52
CA VAL A 386 2.83 -8.20 -0.72
C VAL A 386 2.40 -6.73 -0.92
N PRO A 387 2.67 -5.84 0.06
CA PRO A 387 2.25 -4.45 0.04
C PRO A 387 3.25 -3.59 -0.72
N GLY A 388 2.89 -2.32 -0.97
CA GLY A 388 3.81 -1.35 -1.56
C GLY A 388 3.24 0.05 -1.54
N MET A 389 4.11 1.05 -1.65
CA MET A 389 3.74 2.44 -1.92
C MET A 389 4.87 3.15 -2.66
N SER A 390 4.65 4.29 -3.31
CA SER A 390 3.35 4.87 -3.65
C SER A 390 2.95 4.46 -5.07
N TYR A 391 1.67 4.63 -5.45
CA TYR A 391 1.20 4.25 -6.79
C TYR A 391 2.03 4.85 -7.94
N SER A 392 2.48 6.10 -7.82
CA SER A 392 3.33 6.74 -8.84
C SER A 392 4.69 6.07 -9.07
N MET A 393 5.18 5.28 -8.11
CA MET A 393 6.37 4.43 -8.26
C MET A 393 5.98 3.01 -8.70
N LEU A 394 4.91 2.48 -8.12
CA LEU A 394 4.47 1.11 -8.29
C LEU A 394 3.89 0.82 -9.69
N LEU A 395 3.00 1.67 -10.21
CA LEU A 395 2.17 1.32 -11.37
C LEU A 395 3.01 0.91 -12.59
N ARG A 396 4.04 1.69 -12.96
CA ARG A 396 4.90 1.34 -14.11
C ARG A 396 5.87 0.17 -13.85
N ARG A 397 5.95 -0.32 -12.62
CA ARG A 397 6.73 -1.50 -12.23
C ARG A 397 5.85 -2.73 -12.02
N SER A 398 4.55 -2.64 -12.30
CA SER A 398 3.58 -3.70 -12.07
C SER A 398 3.12 -4.31 -13.40
N ILE A 399 3.18 -5.64 -13.51
CA ILE A 399 2.61 -6.35 -14.65
C ILE A 399 1.09 -6.17 -14.75
N ASP A 400 0.40 -5.97 -13.62
CA ASP A 400 -1.04 -5.71 -13.60
C ASP A 400 -1.37 -4.41 -14.34
N PHE A 401 -0.55 -3.37 -14.13
CA PHE A 401 -0.72 -2.10 -14.82
C PHE A 401 -0.46 -2.20 -16.31
N ALA A 402 0.32 -3.17 -16.81
CA ALA A 402 0.56 -3.35 -18.24
C ALA A 402 -0.77 -3.53 -19.00
N THR A 403 -1.75 -4.22 -18.41
CA THR A 403 -3.09 -4.37 -18.99
C THR A 403 -3.87 -3.04 -19.00
N TYR A 404 -3.85 -2.29 -17.89
CA TYR A 404 -4.55 -1.00 -17.78
C TYR A 404 -3.89 0.13 -18.57
N SER A 405 -2.59 0.00 -18.82
CA SER A 405 -1.81 0.97 -19.60
C SER A 405 -2.37 1.15 -21.02
N LEU A 406 -3.08 0.17 -21.56
CA LEU A 406 -3.71 0.26 -22.86
C LEU A 406 -4.83 1.33 -22.92
N PHE A 407 -5.54 1.55 -21.82
CA PHE A 407 -6.50 2.64 -21.70
C PHE A 407 -5.80 3.97 -21.42
N PHE A 408 -4.75 3.93 -20.59
CA PHE A 408 -3.99 5.13 -20.24
C PHE A 408 -3.24 5.72 -21.45
N THR A 409 -2.67 4.87 -22.31
CA THR A 409 -1.98 5.27 -23.54
C THR A 409 -2.94 5.70 -24.65
N GLY A 410 -4.24 5.36 -24.53
CA GLY A 410 -5.22 5.49 -25.61
C GLY A 410 -5.12 4.39 -26.68
N SER A 411 -4.23 3.41 -26.53
CA SER A 411 -4.04 2.36 -27.57
C SER A 411 -5.24 1.42 -27.72
N SER A 412 -6.10 1.31 -26.69
CA SER A 412 -7.32 0.49 -26.72
C SER A 412 -8.63 1.29 -26.68
N THR A 413 -8.59 2.60 -26.93
CA THR A 413 -9.77 3.48 -26.78
C THR A 413 -10.37 3.92 -28.13
N GLY A 414 -9.64 3.71 -29.23
CA GLY A 414 -10.05 4.03 -30.61
C GLY A 414 -9.98 5.52 -30.95
N ASP A 415 -10.30 5.88 -32.20
CA ASP A 415 -10.11 7.24 -32.75
C ASP A 415 -10.88 8.34 -31.99
N THR A 416 -11.90 7.97 -31.22
CA THR A 416 -12.73 8.88 -30.42
C THR A 416 -12.57 8.68 -28.91
N GLY A 417 -11.67 7.78 -28.49
CA GLY A 417 -11.43 7.49 -27.09
C GLY A 417 -10.44 8.45 -26.43
N GLY A 418 -10.35 8.40 -25.10
CA GLY A 418 -9.38 9.21 -24.34
C GLY A 418 -8.03 8.52 -24.20
N GLY A 419 -7.20 9.05 -23.31
CA GLY A 419 -5.83 8.57 -23.05
C GLY A 419 -4.76 9.58 -23.43
N TYR A 420 -3.53 9.24 -23.09
CA TYR A 420 -2.36 10.12 -23.11
C TYR A 420 -1.22 9.43 -23.88
N PRO A 421 -1.08 9.65 -25.19
CA PRO A 421 -0.06 8.97 -25.99
C PRO A 421 1.38 9.35 -25.65
N SER A 422 1.61 10.58 -25.14
CA SER A 422 2.94 11.03 -24.72
C SER A 422 3.36 10.34 -23.43
N VAL A 423 4.51 9.67 -23.45
CA VAL A 423 5.09 8.99 -22.27
C VAL A 423 5.49 10.02 -21.22
N LYS A 424 5.95 11.19 -21.64
CA LYS A 424 6.23 12.33 -20.76
C LYS A 424 4.99 12.83 -20.05
N ASP A 425 3.89 13.05 -20.78
CA ASP A 425 2.63 13.50 -20.18
C ASP A 425 2.09 12.47 -19.19
N GLN A 426 2.16 11.18 -19.53
CA GLN A 426 1.79 10.10 -18.63
C GLN A 426 2.61 10.12 -17.32
N THR A 427 3.94 10.32 -17.41
CA THR A 427 4.82 10.38 -16.22
C THR A 427 4.48 11.57 -15.34
N PHE A 428 4.21 12.72 -15.96
CA PHE A 428 3.78 13.92 -15.25
C PHE A 428 2.43 13.70 -14.56
N LEU A 429 1.45 13.13 -15.26
CA LEU A 429 0.11 12.84 -14.74
C LEU A 429 0.14 11.87 -13.56
N LEU A 430 0.89 10.77 -13.65
CA LEU A 430 1.03 9.81 -12.54
C LEU A 430 1.70 10.45 -11.31
N SER A 431 2.68 11.32 -11.53
CA SER A 431 3.36 12.04 -10.44
C SER A 431 2.43 13.05 -9.76
N MET A 432 1.64 13.80 -10.54
CA MET A 432 0.64 14.73 -10.00
C MET A 432 -0.51 14.01 -9.29
N ALA A 433 -1.00 12.91 -9.85
CA ALA A 433 -2.08 12.11 -9.27
C ALA A 433 -1.74 11.59 -7.88
N GLN A 434 -0.45 11.38 -7.59
CA GLN A 434 0.00 10.98 -6.26
C GLN A 434 -0.47 11.94 -5.16
N MET A 435 -0.50 13.25 -5.41
CA MET A 435 -0.97 14.22 -4.43
C MET A 435 -2.45 14.03 -4.05
N LEU A 436 -3.24 13.42 -4.93
CA LEU A 436 -4.64 13.05 -4.65
C LEU A 436 -4.69 11.67 -3.97
N TRP A 437 -3.90 10.71 -4.45
CA TRP A 437 -3.80 9.36 -3.87
C TRP A 437 -3.33 9.37 -2.41
N ASP A 438 -2.45 10.29 -2.03
CA ASP A 438 -1.98 10.42 -0.65
C ASP A 438 -3.15 10.56 0.34
N ARG A 439 -4.34 11.00 -0.10
CA ARG A 439 -5.53 11.10 0.76
C ARG A 439 -6.23 9.78 1.05
N ALA A 440 -5.88 8.70 0.35
CA ALA A 440 -6.65 7.46 0.38
C ALA A 440 -5.82 6.15 0.26
N GLU A 441 -4.50 6.27 0.02
CA GLU A 441 -3.55 5.16 -0.11
C GLU A 441 -2.43 5.23 0.95
N SER A 442 -1.72 4.12 1.19
CA SER A 442 -0.68 3.98 2.22
C SER A 442 0.30 5.14 2.32
N SER A 443 0.76 5.71 1.21
CA SER A 443 1.63 6.88 1.18
C SER A 443 1.13 8.08 1.99
N GLY A 444 -0.18 8.20 2.23
CA GLY A 444 -0.76 9.20 3.13
C GLY A 444 -0.59 8.94 4.62
N TYR A 445 -0.51 7.67 5.00
CA TYR A 445 -0.95 7.22 6.32
C TYR A 445 0.04 6.31 7.04
N VAL A 446 0.94 5.62 6.33
CA VAL A 446 1.87 4.68 6.99
C VAL A 446 2.83 5.35 7.97
N TYR A 447 3.10 6.65 7.75
CA TYR A 447 3.83 7.51 8.69
C TYR A 447 3.18 7.58 10.09
N HIS A 448 1.88 7.29 10.18
CA HIS A 448 1.04 7.37 11.38
C HIS A 448 0.68 6.00 11.96
N ILE A 449 1.18 4.89 11.40
CA ILE A 449 0.85 3.53 11.87
C ILE A 449 1.43 3.30 13.27
N GLN A 450 2.74 3.39 13.41
CA GLN A 450 3.43 3.04 14.65
C GLN A 450 3.81 4.28 15.45
N ASP A 451 4.44 5.23 14.75
CA ASP A 451 4.88 6.50 15.30
C ASP A 451 3.92 7.62 14.86
N HIS A 452 3.89 8.73 15.61
CA HIS A 452 3.07 9.90 15.29
C HIS A 452 1.58 9.61 14.99
N PRO A 453 0.85 8.84 15.82
CA PRO A 453 -0.54 8.48 15.54
C PRO A 453 -1.42 9.72 15.33
N LEU A 454 -2.39 9.60 14.42
CA LEU A 454 -3.39 10.65 14.19
C LEU A 454 -4.30 10.82 15.43
N PRO A 455 -4.98 11.98 15.58
CA PRO A 455 -5.96 12.17 16.65
C PRO A 455 -6.96 11.03 16.73
N ASP A 456 -7.33 10.66 17.96
CA ASP A 456 -8.28 9.57 18.26
C ASP A 456 -7.97 8.25 17.56
N THR A 457 -6.69 7.96 17.32
CA THR A 457 -6.22 6.74 16.65
C THR A 457 -5.20 6.04 17.55
N PRO A 458 -5.32 4.73 17.83
CA PRO A 458 -4.30 4.01 18.57
C PRO A 458 -3.00 3.91 17.76
N ALA A 459 -1.88 3.67 18.44
CA ALA A 459 -0.70 3.19 17.76
C ALA A 459 -0.92 1.74 17.32
N HIS A 460 -0.41 1.41 16.13
CA HIS A 460 -0.55 0.11 15.50
C HIS A 460 0.81 -0.54 15.27
N ALA A 461 0.79 -1.84 14.99
CA ALA A 461 1.94 -2.57 14.47
C ALA A 461 1.52 -3.39 13.25
N VAL A 462 2.38 -3.40 12.22
CA VAL A 462 2.12 -4.17 10.99
C VAL A 462 3.24 -5.13 10.66
N LEU A 463 2.87 -6.31 10.19
CA LEU A 463 3.78 -7.30 9.63
C LEU A 463 3.70 -7.24 8.11
N LEU A 464 4.79 -6.84 7.45
CA LEU A 464 4.90 -6.79 6.00
C LEU A 464 5.50 -8.10 5.48
N HIS A 465 4.73 -8.89 4.74
CA HIS A 465 5.25 -10.07 4.03
C HIS A 465 5.45 -9.72 2.57
N VAL A 466 6.70 -9.60 2.13
CA VAL A 466 7.04 -9.22 0.76
C VAL A 466 7.56 -10.44 0.01
N ALA A 467 7.10 -10.65 -1.22
CA ALA A 467 7.70 -11.62 -2.12
C ALA A 467 8.92 -10.96 -2.79
N TYR A 468 10.09 -11.59 -2.67
CA TYR A 468 11.25 -11.14 -3.43
C TYR A 468 10.98 -11.32 -4.92
N GLY A 469 11.32 -10.33 -5.76
CA GLY A 469 11.12 -10.44 -7.22
C GLY A 469 9.66 -10.44 -7.68
N ASP A 470 8.72 -10.00 -6.86
CA ASP A 470 7.28 -9.90 -7.18
C ASP A 470 7.02 -9.10 -8.46
N HIS A 471 6.22 -9.67 -9.38
CA HIS A 471 5.93 -9.04 -10.67
C HIS A 471 4.80 -8.01 -10.63
N GLN A 472 3.97 -8.05 -9.60
CA GLN A 472 2.80 -7.21 -9.44
C GLN A 472 3.09 -6.04 -8.51
N VAL A 473 3.83 -6.27 -7.42
CA VAL A 473 4.15 -5.26 -6.41
C VAL A 473 5.66 -5.23 -6.13
N SER A 474 6.35 -4.27 -6.73
CA SER A 474 7.80 -4.14 -6.62
C SER A 474 8.30 -4.12 -5.17
N MET A 475 9.27 -4.96 -4.84
CA MET A 475 9.85 -5.07 -3.50
C MET A 475 10.36 -3.72 -2.95
N TRP A 476 10.94 -2.86 -3.79
CA TRP A 476 11.40 -1.52 -3.36
C TRP A 476 10.27 -0.61 -2.89
N THR A 477 9.05 -0.78 -3.41
CA THR A 477 7.88 -0.02 -2.94
C THR A 477 7.44 -0.47 -1.54
N ALA A 478 7.64 -1.75 -1.21
CA ALA A 478 7.42 -2.28 0.13
C ALA A 478 8.53 -1.85 1.10
N GLU A 479 9.78 -1.78 0.64
CA GLU A 479 10.88 -1.28 1.47
C GLU A 479 10.75 0.23 1.74
N PHE A 480 10.29 1.03 0.76
CA PHE A 480 9.94 2.43 0.99
C PHE A 480 8.85 2.55 2.07
N MET A 481 7.82 1.71 2.01
CA MET A 481 6.81 1.61 3.07
C MET A 481 7.45 1.27 4.43
N ALA A 482 8.28 0.23 4.50
CA ALA A 482 8.92 -0.22 5.73
C ALA A 482 9.82 0.85 6.36
N ARG A 483 10.64 1.54 5.56
CA ARG A 483 11.51 2.63 6.05
C ARG A 483 10.70 3.77 6.64
N THR A 484 9.58 4.11 6.00
CA THR A 484 8.70 5.17 6.47
C THR A 484 7.97 4.81 7.77
N ILE A 485 7.55 3.55 7.92
CA ILE A 485 6.92 3.05 9.16
C ILE A 485 7.93 2.99 10.31
N GLY A 486 9.23 2.88 10.00
CA GLY A 486 10.25 2.50 10.98
C GLY A 486 10.21 1.00 11.32
N ALA A 487 9.74 0.18 10.37
CA ALA A 487 9.68 -1.28 10.54
C ALA A 487 11.09 -1.88 10.63
N LYS A 488 11.22 -2.96 11.42
CA LYS A 488 12.48 -3.71 11.53
C LYS A 488 12.55 -4.82 10.50
N LEU A 489 13.75 -5.10 9.99
CA LEU A 489 13.98 -6.13 8.98
C LEU A 489 14.30 -7.48 9.62
N ARG A 490 13.58 -8.53 9.22
CA ARG A 490 13.98 -9.90 9.52
C ARG A 490 15.22 -10.25 8.71
N ILE A 491 16.32 -10.64 9.38
CA ILE A 491 17.59 -11.03 8.74
C ILE A 491 17.97 -12.50 9.04
N PRO A 492 18.72 -13.17 8.14
CA PRO A 492 19.05 -12.75 6.76
C PRO A 492 17.79 -12.57 5.90
N ALA A 493 17.73 -11.51 5.09
CA ALA A 493 16.52 -11.21 4.31
C ALA A 493 16.42 -12.07 3.04
N VAL A 494 17.54 -12.22 2.33
CA VAL A 494 17.72 -13.07 1.14
C VAL A 494 19.13 -13.67 1.16
N GLU A 495 19.43 -14.61 0.26
CA GLU A 495 20.78 -15.16 0.10
C GLU A 495 21.78 -14.07 -0.32
N ALA A 496 23.07 -14.33 -0.06
CA ALA A 496 24.14 -13.43 -0.52
C ALA A 496 24.08 -13.28 -2.06
N ASP A 497 24.33 -12.06 -2.55
CA ASP A 497 24.30 -11.69 -3.97
C ASP A 497 22.93 -11.87 -4.66
N ARG A 498 21.86 -12.18 -3.90
CA ARG A 498 20.51 -12.33 -4.44
C ARG A 498 19.88 -10.99 -4.81
N HIS A 499 20.00 -10.01 -3.90
CA HIS A 499 19.49 -8.65 -4.06
C HIS A 499 20.38 -7.86 -5.04
N PRO A 500 19.82 -7.10 -6.00
CA PRO A 500 20.61 -6.35 -6.99
C PRO A 500 21.31 -5.11 -6.41
N ASP A 501 20.87 -4.64 -5.24
CA ASP A 501 21.44 -3.47 -4.57
C ASP A 501 22.86 -3.75 -4.06
N THR A 502 23.75 -2.77 -4.22
CA THR A 502 25.11 -2.79 -3.67
C THR A 502 25.10 -2.78 -2.14
N ASN A 503 24.18 -2.02 -1.54
CA ASN A 503 23.86 -2.04 -0.12
C ASN A 503 22.36 -2.27 0.09
N SER A 504 21.97 -3.55 0.03
CA SER A 504 20.59 -4.00 0.22
C SER A 504 20.01 -3.55 1.56
N TYR A 505 18.76 -3.07 1.54
CA TYR A 505 18.01 -2.72 2.75
C TYR A 505 18.61 -1.59 3.60
N VAL A 506 19.31 -0.62 2.98
CA VAL A 506 19.76 0.61 3.66
C VAL A 506 18.66 1.20 4.56
N ALA A 507 19.04 1.74 5.72
CA ALA A 507 18.15 2.39 6.68
C ALA A 507 17.03 1.50 7.26
N LEU A 508 17.12 0.17 7.07
CA LEU A 508 16.28 -0.80 7.76
C LEU A 508 17.11 -1.55 8.80
N GLU A 509 16.81 -1.30 10.07
CA GLU A 509 17.49 -1.98 11.17
C GLU A 509 16.97 -3.40 11.37
N PRO A 510 17.82 -4.37 11.75
CA PRO A 510 17.38 -5.72 12.08
C PRO A 510 16.35 -5.77 13.22
N VAL A 511 15.48 -6.79 13.19
CA VAL A 511 14.64 -7.12 14.35
C VAL A 511 15.57 -7.37 15.56
N PRO A 512 15.34 -6.70 16.70
CA PRO A 512 16.17 -6.88 17.89
C PRO A 512 15.99 -8.28 18.47
N ALA A 513 16.99 -8.77 19.21
CA ALA A 513 16.87 -10.04 19.92
C ALA A 513 15.81 -9.97 21.04
N GLY A 514 15.04 -11.06 21.19
CA GLY A 514 13.98 -11.18 22.19
C GLY A 514 12.59 -10.84 21.64
N ASP A 515 11.62 -10.68 22.54
CA ASP A 515 10.24 -10.39 22.16
C ASP A 515 10.15 -9.01 21.49
N PHE A 516 9.63 -8.99 20.26
CA PHE A 516 9.44 -7.76 19.50
C PHE A 516 7.99 -7.61 19.06
N THR A 517 7.39 -6.46 19.38
CA THR A 517 5.95 -6.21 19.20
C THR A 517 5.64 -5.14 18.15
N GLY A 518 6.66 -4.45 17.64
CA GLY A 518 6.52 -3.41 16.62
C GLY A 518 6.37 -3.98 15.21
N SER A 519 6.46 -3.09 14.22
CA SER A 519 6.29 -3.43 12.81
C SER A 519 7.52 -4.13 12.24
N VAL A 520 7.32 -5.16 11.42
CA VAL A 520 8.40 -5.99 10.86
C VAL A 520 8.22 -6.19 9.36
N LEU A 521 9.32 -6.05 8.62
CA LEU A 521 9.45 -6.45 7.22
C LEU A 521 10.09 -7.83 7.14
N VAL A 522 9.43 -8.75 6.43
CA VAL A 522 9.92 -10.09 6.13
C VAL A 522 9.89 -10.30 4.63
N ILE A 523 11.07 -10.60 4.06
CA ILE A 523 11.21 -10.96 2.65
C ILE A 523 11.10 -12.49 2.53
N TRP A 524 10.27 -12.94 1.61
CA TRP A 524 10.03 -14.33 1.29
C TRP A 524 10.50 -14.60 -0.14
N ASP A 525 11.47 -15.51 -0.31
CA ASP A 525 12.09 -15.80 -1.61
C ASP A 525 11.72 -17.22 -2.08
N ASN A 526 11.26 -17.37 -3.32
CA ASN A 526 11.11 -18.69 -3.96
C ASN A 526 12.39 -19.14 -4.69
N GLY A 527 13.49 -18.42 -4.52
CA GLY A 527 14.81 -18.78 -5.01
C GLY A 527 15.04 -18.38 -6.47
N PRO A 528 16.29 -18.52 -6.96
CA PRO A 528 16.63 -18.18 -8.34
C PRO A 528 15.93 -19.06 -9.38
N VAL A 529 15.75 -18.51 -10.59
CA VAL A 529 15.23 -19.26 -11.74
C VAL A 529 16.05 -20.55 -11.96
N GLY A 530 15.36 -21.70 -11.98
CA GLY A 530 15.98 -23.01 -12.19
C GLY A 530 16.69 -23.60 -10.97
N ALA A 531 16.60 -22.99 -9.79
CA ALA A 531 17.27 -23.45 -8.55
C ALA A 531 16.41 -24.37 -7.66
N GLY A 532 15.43 -25.07 -8.25
CA GLY A 532 14.70 -26.16 -7.56
C GLY A 532 13.40 -25.78 -6.84
N ALA A 533 12.92 -24.54 -6.96
CA ALA A 533 11.55 -24.18 -6.57
C ALA A 533 10.51 -24.97 -7.39
N ALA A 534 9.39 -25.34 -6.78
CA ALA A 534 8.43 -26.26 -7.39
C ALA A 534 7.73 -25.66 -8.62
N ASP A 535 7.33 -24.39 -8.55
CA ASP A 535 6.66 -23.66 -9.63
C ASP A 535 7.65 -22.81 -10.47
N GLY A 536 8.95 -22.93 -10.18
CA GLY A 536 10.03 -22.19 -10.83
C GLY A 536 10.39 -20.91 -10.07
N GLY A 537 11.68 -20.73 -9.77
CA GLY A 537 12.16 -19.55 -9.05
C GLY A 537 11.99 -18.25 -9.83
N THR A 538 12.28 -17.12 -9.18
CA THR A 538 12.19 -15.77 -9.74
C THR A 538 13.58 -15.13 -9.90
N ALA A 539 13.77 -14.25 -10.88
CA ALA A 539 14.97 -13.44 -11.02
C ALA A 539 14.90 -12.19 -10.12
N ALA A 540 15.99 -11.43 -10.03
CA ALA A 540 15.89 -10.06 -9.52
C ALA A 540 15.06 -9.21 -10.51
N PRO A 541 14.17 -8.33 -10.05
CA PRO A 541 13.32 -7.54 -10.94
C PRO A 541 14.16 -6.48 -11.71
N PRO A 542 13.64 -5.90 -12.81
CA PRO A 542 14.30 -4.80 -13.51
C PRO A 542 14.61 -3.65 -12.56
N ILE A 543 15.81 -3.07 -12.71
CA ILE A 543 16.23 -1.88 -11.94
C ILE A 543 15.66 -0.57 -12.51
N THR A 544 14.94 -0.65 -13.64
CA THR A 544 14.25 0.48 -14.27
C THR A 544 12.77 0.52 -13.86
N ASN A 545 12.03 1.54 -14.29
CA ASN A 545 10.58 1.63 -14.13
C ASN A 545 9.80 0.79 -15.15
N LEU A 546 10.16 -0.49 -15.25
CA LEU A 546 9.48 -1.50 -16.04
C LEU A 546 9.14 -2.70 -15.14
N PRO A 547 8.03 -3.41 -15.41
CA PRO A 547 7.73 -4.63 -14.68
C PRO A 547 8.58 -5.81 -15.18
N PRO A 548 8.86 -6.80 -14.33
CA PRO A 548 9.34 -8.10 -14.79
C PRO A 548 8.25 -8.82 -15.60
N PHE A 549 8.66 -9.55 -16.62
CA PHE A 549 7.77 -10.37 -17.45
C PHE A 549 8.27 -11.81 -17.57
N GLU A 550 7.33 -12.74 -17.58
CA GLU A 550 7.62 -14.12 -17.96
C GLU A 550 7.92 -14.23 -19.47
N PRO A 551 8.82 -15.14 -19.89
CA PRO A 551 9.57 -16.08 -19.05
C PRO A 551 10.89 -15.52 -18.50
N ASP A 552 11.30 -14.31 -18.91
CA ASP A 552 12.66 -13.80 -18.69
C ASP A 552 13.01 -13.61 -17.20
N TYR A 553 12.01 -13.35 -16.36
CA TYR A 553 12.18 -13.15 -14.92
C TYR A 553 11.73 -14.35 -14.06
N GLY A 554 11.41 -15.49 -14.67
CA GLY A 554 10.92 -16.67 -13.93
C GLY A 554 9.46 -16.55 -13.50
N ALA A 555 9.02 -17.35 -12.55
CA ALA A 555 7.63 -17.36 -12.12
C ALA A 555 7.32 -16.18 -11.18
N ASP A 556 6.12 -15.60 -11.31
CA ASP A 556 5.65 -14.54 -10.43
C ASP A 556 5.42 -15.04 -8.98
N PRO A 557 6.21 -14.58 -7.99
CA PRO A 557 6.12 -15.06 -6.61
C PRO A 557 5.02 -14.39 -5.80
N HIS A 558 4.25 -13.45 -6.39
CA HIS A 558 3.27 -12.60 -5.70
C HIS A 558 2.32 -13.34 -4.74
N SER A 559 1.93 -14.57 -5.08
CA SER A 559 0.98 -15.35 -4.28
C SER A 559 1.60 -16.28 -3.26
N LEU A 560 2.92 -16.46 -3.25
CA LEU A 560 3.59 -17.52 -2.51
C LEU A 560 3.64 -17.26 -0.99
N PRO A 561 3.96 -16.06 -0.48
CA PRO A 561 4.07 -15.84 0.96
C PRO A 561 2.77 -16.13 1.71
N ARG A 562 1.60 -15.83 1.12
CA ARG A 562 0.31 -16.07 1.78
C ARG A 562 -0.13 -17.53 1.77
N LYS A 563 0.52 -18.39 0.98
CA LYS A 563 0.27 -19.83 0.89
C LYS A 563 1.24 -20.65 1.73
N ASP A 564 2.39 -20.08 2.10
CA ASP A 564 3.41 -20.80 2.86
C ASP A 564 2.96 -21.03 4.33
N PRO A 565 3.03 -22.28 4.84
CA PRO A 565 2.62 -22.59 6.21
C PRO A 565 3.41 -21.84 7.28
N ASN A 566 4.71 -21.60 7.08
CA ASN A 566 5.52 -20.86 8.06
C ASN A 566 5.11 -19.39 8.07
N ALA A 567 4.84 -18.80 6.90
CA ALA A 567 4.33 -17.45 6.81
C ALA A 567 2.95 -17.32 7.50
N GLN A 568 2.04 -18.28 7.29
CA GLN A 568 0.74 -18.29 7.97
C GLN A 568 0.89 -18.42 9.49
N ALA A 569 1.81 -19.26 9.97
CA ALA A 569 2.13 -19.37 11.39
C ALA A 569 2.67 -18.03 11.95
N GLN A 570 3.54 -17.34 11.20
CA GLN A 570 4.07 -16.03 11.59
C GLN A 570 2.96 -14.98 11.70
N LYS A 571 2.05 -14.93 10.71
CA LYS A 571 0.84 -14.09 10.78
C LYS A 571 0.03 -14.42 12.04
N SER A 572 -0.21 -15.70 12.30
CA SER A 572 -0.98 -16.16 13.46
C SER A 572 -0.36 -15.71 14.78
N PHE A 573 0.95 -15.83 14.98
CA PHE A 573 1.63 -15.34 16.19
C PHE A 573 1.53 -13.83 16.35
N PHE A 574 1.64 -13.09 15.24
CA PHE A 574 1.52 -11.65 15.24
C PHE A 574 0.10 -11.18 15.59
N LEU A 575 -0.92 -11.87 15.06
CA LEU A 575 -2.35 -11.58 15.28
C LEU A 575 -2.93 -12.27 16.53
N MET A 576 -2.16 -12.34 17.61
CA MET A 576 -2.63 -12.83 18.92
C MET A 576 -3.14 -11.67 19.80
N PRO A 577 -3.95 -11.98 20.84
CA PRO A 577 -4.44 -10.98 21.79
C PRO A 577 -3.35 -10.10 22.40
N ALA A 578 -3.76 -8.94 22.90
CA ALA A 578 -2.86 -8.02 23.59
C ALA A 578 -2.02 -8.72 24.68
N GLY A 579 -0.70 -8.46 24.67
CA GLY A 579 0.25 -9.12 25.56
C GLY A 579 0.77 -10.49 25.08
N GLN A 580 0.22 -11.04 23.99
CA GLN A 580 0.71 -12.25 23.33
C GLN A 580 1.15 -12.00 21.89
N GLY A 581 0.44 -11.12 21.16
CA GLY A 581 0.79 -10.73 19.79
C GLY A 581 2.17 -10.12 19.69
N MET A 582 3.06 -10.81 18.99
CA MET A 582 4.45 -10.41 18.75
C MET A 582 4.98 -11.02 17.46
N PHE A 583 6.08 -10.50 16.95
CA PHE A 583 6.83 -11.14 15.88
C PHE A 583 7.49 -12.41 16.42
N VAL A 584 7.26 -13.53 15.73
CA VAL A 584 7.94 -14.81 15.95
C VAL A 584 8.61 -15.20 14.64
N ASP A 585 9.92 -15.38 14.66
CA ASP A 585 10.61 -15.92 13.48
C ASP A 585 10.28 -17.41 13.34
N THR A 586 9.50 -17.74 12.32
CA THR A 586 9.08 -19.10 12.00
C THR A 586 10.01 -19.77 10.99
N CYS A 587 10.97 -19.02 10.45
CA CYS A 587 11.99 -19.51 9.53
C CYS A 587 13.23 -19.99 10.32
N ASP A 588 14.14 -20.71 9.67
CA ASP A 588 15.46 -20.97 10.27
C ASP A 588 16.19 -19.62 10.46
N PRO A 589 16.61 -19.24 11.68
CA PRO A 589 17.21 -17.94 11.95
C PRO A 589 18.58 -17.76 11.27
N SER A 590 19.19 -18.84 10.76
CA SER A 590 20.45 -18.79 10.01
C SER A 590 20.26 -18.66 8.49
N LEU A 591 19.04 -18.81 7.99
CA LEU A 591 18.71 -18.80 6.56
C LEU A 591 17.65 -17.74 6.25
N PRO A 592 17.55 -17.25 5.00
CA PRO A 592 16.40 -16.48 4.53
C PRO A 592 15.07 -17.22 4.71
N CYS A 593 13.96 -16.48 4.79
CA CYS A 593 12.64 -17.07 4.68
C CYS A 593 12.36 -17.44 3.23
N THR A 594 11.98 -18.69 2.99
CA THR A 594 11.73 -19.20 1.64
C THR A 594 10.32 -19.72 1.47
N THR A 595 9.89 -19.83 0.22
CA THR A 595 8.59 -20.39 -0.17
C THR A 595 8.77 -21.41 -1.31
N ASP A 596 7.67 -22.06 -1.70
CA ASP A 596 7.63 -22.92 -2.89
C ASP A 596 8.63 -24.08 -2.86
N GLY A 597 8.91 -24.58 -1.65
CA GLY A 597 9.84 -25.69 -1.41
C GLY A 597 11.31 -25.35 -1.64
N TYR A 598 11.65 -24.09 -1.90
CA TYR A 598 13.03 -23.68 -2.11
C TYR A 598 13.89 -23.80 -0.84
N VAL A 599 15.08 -24.38 -0.98
CA VAL A 599 16.06 -24.55 0.11
C VAL A 599 17.36 -23.84 -0.25
N PRO A 600 17.75 -22.78 0.49
CA PRO A 600 18.99 -22.05 0.27
C PRO A 600 20.23 -22.93 0.29
N GLY A 601 21.20 -22.68 -0.59
CA GLY A 601 22.43 -23.47 -0.73
C GLY A 601 22.24 -24.91 -1.26
N GLY A 602 21.02 -25.32 -1.62
CA GLY A 602 20.70 -26.62 -2.21
C GLY A 602 20.81 -26.60 -3.73
N GLY A 603 22.04 -26.60 -4.26
CA GLY A 603 22.35 -26.81 -5.68
C GLY A 603 23.01 -28.16 -5.94
#